data_AF-A0A149R470-F1
#
_entry.id   AF-A0A149R470-F1
#
_cell.length_a   1.000
_cell.length_b   1.000
_cell.length_c   1.000
_cell.angle_alpha   90.00
_cell.angle_beta   90.00
_cell.angle_gamma   90.00
#
_symmetry.space_group_name_H-M   'P 1'
#
loop_
_entity.id
_entity.type
_entity.pdbx_description
1 polymer ?
#
loop_
_entity_poly.entity_id
_entity_poly.type
_entity_poly.pdbx_seq_one_letter_code
_entity_poly.pdbx_strand_id
1 'polypeptide(L)'
;NPGPWRIPYHHQGLLHYCREFGVQLEPFIELNHNSWLHSTGAFGGKAVRYRELASDFNGFTAELLAKAIDQHKLDELVPEEERAHIRDAMHSWGALNKDMAYAKGNTSSLRRGFEKPQGGGIDGAPVPSDPFARKDVMQSGLWNWMAFHERLDMQTTMFQPVGGMDQIGKGFTRQVKDLITLNCKVSSIHQDDRGVTVTYTDTAHGDAVRQAQADYCVCTIPLSVLSQL
;
A
#
# COMPACT_ATOMS: atom_id res chain seq x y z
N ASN A 1 1.67 -13.17 11.84
CA ASN A 1 2.10 -11.79 11.52
C ASN A 1 1.09 -10.75 12.03
N PRO A 2 1.12 -10.35 13.31
CA PRO A 2 0.29 -9.25 13.81
C PRO A 2 0.94 -7.85 13.68
N GLY A 3 2.20 -7.77 13.23
CA GLY A 3 2.99 -6.54 13.17
C GLY A 3 3.36 -6.12 11.74
N PRO A 4 4.63 -5.80 11.44
CA PRO A 4 5.06 -5.48 10.07
C PRO A 4 4.66 -6.59 9.09
N TRP A 5 4.15 -6.21 7.92
CA TRP A 5 3.55 -7.17 6.97
C TRP A 5 4.01 -7.04 5.51
N ARG A 6 4.67 -5.95 5.14
CA ARG A 6 5.07 -5.64 3.76
C ARG A 6 6.42 -4.90 3.73
N ILE A 7 7.15 -5.08 2.65
CA ILE A 7 8.47 -4.48 2.40
C ILE A 7 8.46 -3.87 1.00
N PRO A 8 8.51 -2.54 0.84
CA PRO A 8 8.57 -1.92 -0.47
C PRO A 8 9.97 -2.06 -1.10
N TYR A 9 10.01 -1.95 -2.43
CA TYR A 9 11.23 -2.18 -3.22
C TYR A 9 12.39 -1.25 -2.85
N HIS A 10 12.15 -0.06 -2.30
CA HIS A 10 13.19 0.91 -1.94
C HIS A 10 13.77 0.72 -0.53
N HIS A 11 13.27 -0.23 0.27
CA HIS A 11 13.85 -0.54 1.59
C HIS A 11 15.15 -1.37 1.47
N GLN A 12 16.14 -0.79 0.80
CA GLN A 12 17.36 -1.48 0.35
C GLN A 12 18.18 -2.08 1.49
N GLY A 13 18.25 -1.42 2.66
CA GLY A 13 18.94 -1.97 3.82
C GLY A 13 18.32 -3.27 4.33
N LEU A 14 16.98 -3.33 4.41
CA LEU A 14 16.28 -4.53 4.82
C LEU A 14 16.38 -5.63 3.76
N LEU A 15 16.16 -5.27 2.49
CA LEU A 15 16.26 -6.21 1.36
C LEU A 15 17.66 -6.80 1.22
N HIS A 16 18.71 -5.99 1.47
CA HIS A 16 20.09 -6.45 1.53
C HIS A 16 20.26 -7.56 2.56
N TYR A 17 19.80 -7.36 3.81
CA TYR A 17 19.93 -8.38 4.86
C TYR A 17 19.04 -9.60 4.64
N CYS A 18 17.86 -9.44 4.04
CA CYS A 18 17.05 -10.59 3.65
C CYS A 18 17.82 -11.48 2.67
N ARG A 19 18.50 -10.89 1.69
CA ARG A 19 19.36 -11.63 0.75
C ARG A 19 20.57 -12.24 1.45
N GLU A 20 21.29 -11.45 2.24
CA GLU A 20 22.52 -11.88 2.94
C GLU A 20 22.26 -13.06 3.89
N PHE A 21 21.14 -13.05 4.61
CA PHE A 21 20.83 -14.07 5.62
C PHE A 21 19.95 -15.22 5.11
N GLY A 22 19.76 -15.30 3.79
CA GLY A 22 18.98 -16.36 3.15
C GLY A 22 17.50 -16.35 3.53
N VAL A 23 16.92 -15.18 3.81
CA VAL A 23 15.50 -15.02 4.08
C VAL A 23 14.76 -14.91 2.75
N GLN A 24 14.09 -15.99 2.35
CA GLN A 24 13.34 -16.04 1.10
C GLN A 24 12.16 -15.05 1.12
N LEU A 25 12.05 -14.24 0.07
CA LEU A 25 10.97 -13.29 -0.13
C LEU A 25 10.03 -13.74 -1.25
N GLU A 26 8.76 -13.36 -1.14
CA GLU A 26 7.71 -13.54 -2.15
C GLU A 26 6.98 -12.20 -2.38
N PRO A 27 6.32 -12.01 -3.54
CA PRO A 27 5.56 -10.80 -3.81
C PRO A 27 4.44 -10.58 -2.80
N PHE A 28 4.32 -9.34 -2.34
CA PHE A 28 3.19 -8.85 -1.56
C PHE A 28 2.20 -8.12 -2.49
N ILE A 29 0.95 -8.60 -2.56
CA ILE A 29 -0.09 -8.00 -3.40
C ILE A 29 -0.78 -6.87 -2.65
N GLU A 30 -0.28 -5.65 -2.81
CA GLU A 30 -0.84 -4.46 -2.17
C GLU A 30 -2.11 -3.96 -2.83
N LEU A 31 -2.13 -3.97 -4.17
CA LEU A 31 -3.25 -3.52 -4.96
C LEU A 31 -3.88 -4.73 -5.65
N ASN A 32 -5.15 -4.98 -5.32
CA ASN A 32 -5.98 -5.94 -6.02
C ASN A 32 -7.18 -5.21 -6.64
N HIS A 33 -7.17 -5.08 -7.96
CA HIS A 33 -8.25 -4.45 -8.72
C HIS A 33 -9.62 -5.13 -8.55
N ASN A 34 -9.64 -6.40 -8.16
CA ASN A 34 -10.86 -7.14 -7.87
C ASN A 34 -11.26 -7.07 -6.38
N SER A 35 -10.56 -6.31 -5.54
CA SER A 35 -10.98 -6.09 -4.15
C SER A 35 -12.28 -5.28 -4.07
N TRP A 36 -12.86 -5.25 -2.87
CA TRP A 36 -14.06 -4.49 -2.57
C TRP A 36 -13.72 -3.21 -1.83
N LEU A 37 -14.38 -2.12 -2.21
CA LEU A 37 -14.45 -0.88 -1.45
C LEU A 37 -15.85 -0.74 -0.87
N HIS A 38 -15.96 -0.21 0.34
CA HIS A 38 -17.24 -0.07 1.04
C HIS A 38 -17.28 1.22 1.85
N SER A 39 -18.44 1.88 1.83
CA SER A 39 -18.78 3.02 2.70
C SER A 39 -20.26 2.95 3.01
N THR A 40 -20.64 3.11 4.27
CA THR A 40 -22.05 3.13 4.69
C THR A 40 -22.82 4.33 4.11
N GLY A 41 -22.10 5.41 3.77
CA GLY A 41 -22.68 6.63 3.20
C GLY A 41 -22.69 6.69 1.66
N ALA A 42 -22.10 5.71 0.97
CA ALA A 42 -22.02 5.68 -0.49
C ALA A 42 -22.68 4.42 -1.05
N PHE A 43 -23.15 4.47 -2.30
CA PHE A 43 -23.74 3.32 -3.00
C PHE A 43 -24.84 2.58 -2.20
N GLY A 44 -25.59 3.31 -1.37
CA GLY A 44 -26.62 2.74 -0.50
C GLY A 44 -26.08 1.73 0.53
N GLY A 45 -24.81 1.88 0.95
CA GLY A 45 -24.15 0.96 1.88
C GLY A 45 -23.70 -0.35 1.25
N LYS A 46 -23.65 -0.44 -0.09
CA LYS A 46 -23.18 -1.63 -0.80
C LYS A 46 -21.70 -1.52 -1.13
N ALA A 47 -21.00 -2.64 -1.06
CA ALA A 47 -19.63 -2.73 -1.53
C ALA A 47 -19.59 -2.68 -3.07
N VAL A 48 -18.57 -2.03 -3.62
CA VAL A 48 -18.30 -1.93 -5.06
C VAL A 48 -16.88 -2.41 -5.36
N ARG A 49 -16.61 -2.91 -6.58
CA ARG A 49 -15.25 -3.34 -6.91
C ARG A 49 -14.32 -2.14 -7.04
N TYR A 50 -13.07 -2.29 -6.59
CA TYR A 50 -12.04 -1.26 -6.75
C TYR A 50 -11.93 -0.82 -8.22
N ARG A 51 -11.78 -1.76 -9.16
CA ARG A 51 -11.62 -1.46 -10.58
C ARG A 51 -12.81 -0.71 -11.18
N GLU A 52 -14.01 -0.96 -10.69
CA GLU A 52 -15.22 -0.31 -11.19
C GLU A 52 -15.23 1.16 -10.77
N LEU A 53 -15.04 1.39 -9.46
CA LEU A 53 -14.96 2.75 -8.92
C LEU A 53 -13.79 3.53 -9.54
N ALA A 54 -12.59 2.94 -9.60
CA ALA A 54 -11.40 3.62 -10.11
C ALA A 54 -11.55 4.00 -11.59
N SER A 55 -12.12 3.12 -12.40
CA SER A 55 -12.39 3.41 -13.82
C SER A 55 -13.41 4.53 -13.97
N ASP A 56 -14.50 4.47 -13.21
CA ASP A 56 -15.56 5.49 -13.28
C ASP A 56 -15.07 6.85 -12.78
N PHE A 57 -14.27 6.89 -11.70
CA PHE A 57 -13.67 8.12 -11.19
C PHE A 57 -12.72 8.76 -12.21
N ASN A 58 -11.78 7.96 -12.76
CA ASN A 58 -10.84 8.46 -13.76
C ASN A 58 -11.55 8.90 -15.05
N GLY A 59 -12.52 8.12 -15.51
CA GLY A 59 -13.28 8.42 -16.72
C GLY A 59 -14.12 9.68 -16.62
N PHE A 60 -14.90 9.84 -15.55
CA PHE A 60 -15.68 11.06 -15.34
C PHE A 60 -14.82 12.30 -15.13
N THR A 61 -13.65 12.15 -14.49
CA THR A 61 -12.70 13.25 -14.31
C THR A 61 -12.07 13.67 -15.64
N ALA A 62 -11.64 12.68 -16.44
CA ALA A 62 -11.09 12.93 -17.78
C ALA A 62 -12.11 13.56 -18.73
N GLU A 63 -13.37 13.10 -18.70
CA GLU A 63 -14.46 13.71 -19.47
C GLU A 63 -14.67 15.18 -19.10
N LEU A 64 -14.66 15.50 -17.79
CA LEU A 64 -14.81 16.87 -17.32
C LEU A 64 -13.68 17.76 -17.82
N LEU A 65 -12.44 17.29 -17.75
CA LEU A 65 -11.28 18.05 -18.21
C LEU A 65 -11.30 18.24 -19.74
N ALA A 66 -11.61 17.19 -20.49
CA ALA A 66 -11.76 17.27 -21.94
C ALA A 66 -12.86 18.27 -22.36
N LYS A 67 -14.02 18.24 -21.68
CA LYS A 67 -15.09 19.20 -21.93
C LYS A 67 -14.72 20.62 -21.55
N ALA A 68 -13.93 20.83 -20.49
CA ALA A 68 -13.43 22.15 -20.14
C ALA A 68 -12.52 22.72 -21.25
N ILE A 69 -11.68 21.87 -21.85
CA ILE A 69 -10.85 22.24 -23.02
C ILE A 69 -11.74 22.58 -24.22
N ASP A 70 -12.67 21.70 -24.59
CA ASP A 70 -13.55 21.90 -25.75
C ASP A 70 -14.49 23.12 -25.60
N GLN A 71 -14.71 23.57 -24.36
CA GLN A 71 -15.48 24.78 -24.03
C GLN A 71 -14.60 26.02 -23.79
N HIS A 72 -13.31 25.95 -24.15
CA HIS A 72 -12.36 27.05 -24.01
C HIS A 72 -12.18 27.57 -22.58
N LYS A 73 -12.44 26.74 -21.56
CA LYS A 73 -12.35 27.12 -20.14
C LYS A 73 -10.93 27.14 -19.59
N LEU A 74 -9.96 26.65 -20.36
CA LEU A 74 -8.55 26.58 -19.97
C LEU A 74 -7.64 27.40 -20.90
N ASP A 75 -8.21 28.18 -21.82
CA ASP A 75 -7.44 28.86 -22.87
C ASP A 75 -6.45 29.89 -22.34
N GLU A 76 -6.79 30.55 -21.22
CA GLU A 76 -5.92 31.52 -20.55
C GLU A 76 -4.77 30.86 -19.77
N LEU A 77 -4.89 29.58 -19.40
CA LEU A 77 -3.94 28.88 -18.53
C LEU A 77 -3.01 27.93 -19.29
N VAL A 78 -3.50 27.33 -20.37
CA VAL A 78 -2.84 26.24 -21.08
C VAL A 78 -2.76 26.61 -22.56
N PRO A 79 -1.58 26.67 -23.20
CA PRO A 79 -1.45 26.95 -24.64
C PRO A 79 -2.17 25.92 -25.53
N GLU A 80 -2.54 26.31 -26.76
CA GLU A 80 -3.31 25.46 -27.69
C GLU A 80 -2.68 24.09 -27.93
N GLU A 81 -1.37 24.05 -28.17
CA GLU A 81 -0.61 22.82 -28.38
C GLU A 81 -0.69 21.90 -27.15
N GLU A 82 -0.49 22.44 -25.95
CA GLU A 82 -0.57 21.66 -24.71
C GLU A 82 -2.00 21.17 -24.44
N ARG A 83 -3.03 21.98 -24.74
CA ARG A 83 -4.44 21.54 -24.64
C ARG A 83 -4.73 20.35 -25.55
N ALA A 84 -4.16 20.32 -26.76
CA ALA A 84 -4.31 19.16 -27.65
C ALA A 84 -3.68 17.89 -27.05
N HIS A 85 -2.51 18.00 -26.43
CA HIS A 85 -1.87 16.88 -25.72
C HIS A 85 -2.66 16.41 -24.49
N ILE A 86 -3.16 17.34 -23.67
CA ILE A 86 -4.00 17.00 -22.50
C ILE A 86 -5.27 16.31 -22.96
N ARG A 87 -5.91 16.82 -24.03
CA ARG A 87 -7.14 16.22 -24.57
C ARG A 87 -6.91 14.79 -25.05
N ASP A 88 -5.83 14.53 -25.79
CA ASP A 88 -5.46 13.18 -26.23
C ASP A 88 -5.13 12.26 -25.04
N ALA A 89 -4.39 12.76 -24.06
CA ALA A 89 -4.13 12.05 -22.82
C ALA A 89 -5.42 11.69 -22.09
N MET A 90 -6.40 12.60 -22.00
CA MET A 90 -7.70 12.32 -21.37
C MET A 90 -8.54 11.30 -22.15
N HIS A 91 -8.51 11.35 -23.48
CA HIS A 91 -9.16 10.34 -24.32
C HIS A 91 -8.62 8.94 -24.01
N SER A 92 -7.29 8.80 -24.03
CA SER A 92 -6.62 7.53 -23.76
C SER A 92 -6.77 7.11 -22.29
N TRP A 93 -6.26 7.90 -21.35
CA TRP A 93 -6.21 7.60 -19.91
C TRP A 93 -7.61 7.38 -19.31
N GLY A 94 -8.55 8.25 -19.65
CA GLY A 94 -9.92 8.24 -19.16
C GLY A 94 -10.86 7.23 -19.82
N ALA A 95 -10.41 6.48 -20.83
CA ALA A 95 -11.26 5.56 -21.58
C ALA A 95 -12.44 6.23 -22.30
N LEU A 96 -12.26 7.47 -22.76
CA LEU A 96 -13.35 8.22 -23.39
C LEU A 96 -13.66 7.64 -24.77
N ASN A 97 -14.91 7.79 -25.20
CA ASN A 97 -15.30 7.46 -26.56
C ASN A 97 -14.85 8.58 -27.54
N LYS A 98 -15.13 8.39 -28.83
CA LYS A 98 -14.81 9.36 -29.90
C LYS A 98 -15.41 10.76 -29.69
N ASP A 99 -16.47 10.86 -28.90
CA ASP A 99 -17.17 12.09 -28.56
C ASP A 99 -16.66 12.70 -27.23
N MET A 100 -15.51 12.23 -26.74
CA MET A 100 -14.91 12.60 -25.45
C MET A 100 -15.81 12.38 -24.24
N ALA A 101 -16.72 11.41 -24.32
CA ALA A 101 -17.61 11.04 -23.22
C ALA A 101 -17.19 9.71 -22.58
N TYR A 102 -17.27 9.63 -21.25
CA TYR A 102 -17.17 8.38 -20.52
C TYR A 102 -18.55 7.72 -20.45
N ALA A 103 -18.70 6.59 -21.12
CA ALA A 103 -19.98 5.90 -21.27
C ALA A 103 -19.83 4.37 -21.24
N LYS A 104 -20.96 3.67 -21.11
CA LYS A 104 -21.00 2.20 -21.28
C LYS A 104 -20.46 1.82 -22.66
N GLY A 105 -19.49 0.93 -22.69
CA GLY A 105 -18.92 0.41 -23.93
C GLY A 105 -17.68 -0.44 -23.69
N ASN A 106 -17.14 -0.99 -24.77
CA ASN A 106 -15.92 -1.81 -24.69
C ASN A 106 -14.73 -0.99 -24.13
N THR A 107 -14.57 0.27 -24.55
CA THR A 107 -13.45 1.13 -24.13
C THR A 107 -13.37 1.30 -22.61
N SER A 108 -14.50 1.60 -21.96
CA SER A 108 -14.59 1.71 -20.50
C SER A 108 -14.49 0.33 -19.82
N SER A 109 -15.16 -0.69 -20.36
CA SER A 109 -15.19 -2.05 -19.78
C SER A 109 -13.85 -2.78 -19.82
N LEU A 110 -12.94 -2.40 -20.73
CA LEU A 110 -11.56 -2.91 -20.71
C LEU A 110 -10.79 -2.56 -19.43
N ARG A 111 -11.18 -1.48 -18.73
CA ARG A 111 -10.62 -1.09 -17.42
C ARG A 111 -11.55 -1.49 -16.27
N ARG A 112 -12.85 -1.21 -16.44
CA ARG A 112 -13.90 -1.41 -15.44
C ARG A 112 -14.20 -2.89 -15.17
N GLY A 113 -13.97 -3.74 -16.17
CA GLY A 113 -14.51 -5.10 -16.24
C GLY A 113 -15.80 -5.14 -17.07
N PHE A 114 -16.19 -6.35 -17.48
CA PHE A 114 -17.39 -6.61 -18.27
C PHE A 114 -18.46 -7.28 -17.39
N GLU A 115 -19.73 -7.05 -17.71
CA GLU A 115 -20.85 -7.81 -17.12
C GLU A 115 -20.77 -9.28 -17.55
N LYS A 116 -20.48 -9.50 -18.84
CA LYS A 116 -20.10 -10.80 -19.38
C LYS A 116 -18.71 -10.68 -20.01
N PRO A 117 -17.69 -11.38 -19.49
CA PRO A 117 -16.35 -11.35 -20.06
C PRO A 117 -16.36 -11.95 -21.47
N GLN A 118 -15.36 -11.57 -22.26
CA GLN A 118 -15.14 -12.17 -23.57
C GLN A 118 -14.83 -13.67 -23.40
N GLY A 119 -15.45 -14.50 -24.23
CA GLY A 119 -15.25 -15.94 -24.28
C GLY A 119 -15.16 -16.45 -25.72
N GLY A 120 -15.02 -17.76 -25.87
CA GLY A 120 -15.12 -18.44 -27.16
C GLY A 120 -16.56 -18.85 -27.51
N GLY A 121 -16.80 -19.22 -28.77
CA GLY A 121 -18.07 -19.79 -29.23
C GLY A 121 -19.13 -18.77 -29.65
N ILE A 122 -20.33 -19.28 -29.97
CA ILE A 122 -21.45 -18.51 -30.55
C ILE A 122 -21.91 -17.39 -29.61
N ASP A 123 -21.81 -17.60 -28.30
CA ASP A 123 -22.12 -16.60 -27.27
C ASP A 123 -20.84 -16.01 -26.63
N GLY A 124 -19.73 -15.96 -27.34
CA GLY A 124 -18.45 -15.47 -26.80
C GLY A 124 -18.33 -13.94 -26.69
N ALA A 125 -19.24 -13.19 -27.31
CA ALA A 125 -19.19 -11.72 -27.32
C ALA A 125 -19.33 -11.14 -25.90
N PRO A 126 -18.46 -10.19 -25.50
CA PRO A 126 -18.53 -9.58 -24.18
C PRO A 126 -19.73 -8.61 -24.08
N VAL A 127 -20.24 -8.45 -22.86
CA VAL A 127 -21.25 -7.43 -22.54
C VAL A 127 -20.61 -6.37 -21.65
N PRO A 128 -20.50 -5.11 -22.12
CA PRO A 128 -19.98 -4.00 -21.32
C PRO A 128 -20.72 -3.85 -20.00
N SER A 129 -19.99 -3.52 -18.93
CA SER A 129 -20.62 -3.23 -17.63
C SER A 129 -21.13 -1.79 -17.58
N ASP A 130 -22.17 -1.56 -16.77
CA ASP A 130 -22.77 -0.24 -16.59
C ASP A 130 -21.93 0.65 -15.65
N PRO A 131 -21.49 1.84 -16.09
CA PRO A 131 -20.89 2.83 -15.20
C PRO A 131 -21.83 3.20 -14.05
N PHE A 132 -21.27 3.48 -12.88
CA PHE A 132 -22.02 4.04 -11.77
C PHE A 132 -22.52 5.45 -12.12
N ALA A 133 -23.55 5.90 -11.40
CA ALA A 133 -23.97 7.30 -11.49
C ALA A 133 -22.81 8.21 -11.03
N ARG A 134 -22.43 9.19 -11.87
CA ARG A 134 -21.33 10.12 -11.59
C ARG A 134 -21.44 10.79 -10.21
N LYS A 135 -22.65 11.16 -9.80
CA LYS A 135 -22.90 11.79 -8.50
C LYS A 135 -22.46 10.87 -7.35
N ASP A 136 -22.78 9.58 -7.43
CA ASP A 136 -22.46 8.62 -6.37
C ASP A 136 -20.95 8.40 -6.29
N VAL A 137 -20.26 8.32 -7.43
CA VAL A 137 -18.79 8.23 -7.49
C VAL A 137 -18.15 9.45 -6.84
N MET A 138 -18.55 10.65 -7.25
CA MET A 138 -17.95 11.93 -6.80
C MET A 138 -18.29 12.27 -5.33
N GLN A 139 -19.35 11.69 -4.76
CA GLN A 139 -19.71 11.88 -3.35
C GLN A 139 -19.18 10.75 -2.45
N SER A 140 -18.58 9.70 -3.02
CA SER A 140 -18.24 8.48 -2.25
C SER A 140 -17.11 8.65 -1.24
N GLY A 141 -16.15 9.55 -1.49
CA GLY A 141 -14.90 9.66 -0.73
C GLY A 141 -13.94 8.47 -0.90
N LEU A 142 -14.29 7.49 -1.73
CA LEU A 142 -13.55 6.23 -1.84
C LEU A 142 -12.23 6.36 -2.64
N TRP A 143 -12.00 7.48 -3.34
CA TRP A 143 -10.73 7.80 -4.01
C TRP A 143 -9.55 7.90 -3.03
N ASN A 144 -9.81 8.12 -1.73
CA ASN A 144 -8.77 8.08 -0.70
C ASN A 144 -8.05 6.71 -0.67
N TRP A 145 -8.76 5.62 -0.97
CA TRP A 145 -8.20 4.28 -1.08
C TRP A 145 -7.48 4.03 -2.40
N MET A 146 -7.81 4.78 -3.46
CA MET A 146 -7.00 4.79 -4.68
C MET A 146 -5.65 5.47 -4.39
N ALA A 147 -5.67 6.66 -3.80
CA ALA A 147 -4.47 7.42 -3.46
C ALA A 147 -3.56 6.72 -2.43
N PHE A 148 -4.10 5.81 -1.61
CA PHE A 148 -3.33 5.04 -0.66
C PHE A 148 -2.22 4.21 -1.35
N HIS A 149 -2.52 3.60 -2.50
CA HIS A 149 -1.57 2.77 -3.24
C HIS A 149 -0.49 3.58 -3.98
N GLU A 150 -0.70 4.88 -4.16
CA GLU A 150 0.26 5.79 -4.81
C GLU A 150 1.33 6.32 -3.86
N ARG A 151 1.19 6.11 -2.55
CA ARG A 151 2.21 6.50 -1.56
C ARG A 151 3.47 5.69 -1.79
N LEU A 152 4.65 6.32 -1.72
CA LEU A 152 5.94 5.69 -1.98
C LEU A 152 6.07 4.31 -1.28
N ASP A 153 5.72 4.24 0.01
CA ASP A 153 5.82 3.01 0.82
C ASP A 153 4.73 1.96 0.57
N MET A 154 3.77 2.25 -0.31
CA MET A 154 2.68 1.36 -0.74
C MET A 154 2.74 1.04 -2.24
N GLN A 155 3.68 1.65 -2.98
CA GLN A 155 3.83 1.39 -4.41
C GLN A 155 4.31 -0.04 -4.64
N THR A 156 3.68 -0.71 -5.59
CA THR A 156 4.17 -2.00 -6.08
C THR A 156 5.44 -1.80 -6.90
N THR A 157 6.40 -2.72 -6.92
CA THR A 157 6.37 -4.05 -6.29
C THR A 157 6.73 -4.02 -4.81
N MET A 158 6.11 -4.92 -4.03
CA MET A 158 6.36 -5.12 -2.62
C MET A 158 6.59 -6.59 -2.31
N PHE A 159 7.17 -6.86 -1.14
CA PHE A 159 7.62 -8.18 -0.73
C PHE A 159 7.19 -8.52 0.69
N GLN A 160 7.10 -9.82 0.98
CA GLN A 160 7.04 -10.36 2.32
C GLN A 160 7.94 -11.62 2.40
N PRO A 161 8.47 -11.98 3.57
CA PRO A 161 9.17 -13.25 3.70
C PRO A 161 8.21 -14.43 3.67
N VAL A 162 8.63 -15.50 2.99
CA VAL A 162 7.89 -16.77 2.96
C VAL A 162 7.80 -17.31 4.39
N GLY A 163 6.58 -17.60 4.84
CA GLY A 163 6.34 -18.18 6.16
C GLY A 163 6.36 -17.20 7.35
N GLY A 164 6.43 -15.89 7.11
CA GLY A 164 6.22 -14.88 8.17
C GLY A 164 7.29 -13.79 8.26
N MET A 165 6.92 -12.59 8.73
CA MET A 165 7.84 -11.46 8.81
C MET A 165 8.94 -11.67 9.88
N ASP A 166 8.65 -12.53 10.86
CA ASP A 166 9.59 -12.97 11.89
C ASP A 166 10.79 -13.77 11.32
N GLN A 167 10.70 -14.27 10.08
CA GLN A 167 11.84 -14.90 9.40
C GLN A 167 13.02 -13.94 9.25
N ILE A 168 12.78 -12.63 9.18
CA ILE A 168 13.85 -11.62 9.18
C ILE A 168 14.57 -11.64 10.53
N GLY A 169 13.83 -11.54 11.63
CA GLY A 169 14.39 -11.62 12.98
C GLY A 169 15.17 -12.92 13.20
N LYS A 170 14.59 -14.06 12.79
CA LYS A 170 15.28 -15.37 12.81
C LYS A 170 16.54 -15.38 11.95
N GLY A 171 16.54 -14.69 10.81
CA GLY A 171 17.70 -14.49 9.95
C GLY A 171 18.87 -13.83 10.68
N PHE A 172 18.61 -12.71 11.35
CA PHE A 172 19.59 -12.04 12.21
C PHE A 172 19.99 -12.93 13.39
N THR A 173 19.04 -13.56 14.09
CA THR A 173 19.34 -14.45 15.23
C THR A 173 20.32 -15.55 14.84
N ARG A 174 20.22 -16.15 13.65
CA ARG A 174 21.19 -17.16 13.21
C ARG A 174 22.64 -16.65 13.17
N GLN A 175 22.85 -15.37 12.91
CA GLN A 175 24.18 -14.75 12.81
C GLN A 175 24.79 -14.42 14.17
N VAL A 176 23.95 -14.13 15.17
CA VAL A 176 24.40 -13.58 16.47
C VAL A 176 23.82 -14.30 17.68
N LYS A 177 23.25 -15.50 17.51
CA LYS A 177 22.56 -16.25 18.58
C LYS A 177 23.38 -16.39 19.86
N ASP A 178 24.70 -16.56 19.75
CA ASP A 178 25.59 -16.77 20.89
C ASP A 178 25.83 -15.48 21.70
N LEU A 179 25.39 -14.33 21.18
CA LEU A 179 25.42 -13.02 21.83
C LEU A 179 24.05 -12.62 22.43
N ILE A 180 23.01 -13.43 22.25
CA ILE A 180 21.65 -13.11 22.69
C ILE A 180 21.33 -13.86 23.98
N THR A 181 20.93 -13.12 25.00
CA THR A 181 20.27 -13.69 26.19
C THR A 181 18.79 -13.34 26.17
N LEU A 182 17.94 -14.36 26.07
CA LEU A 182 16.48 -14.19 26.06
C LEU A 182 15.92 -14.18 27.49
N ASN A 183 14.63 -13.84 27.63
CA ASN A 183 13.91 -13.86 28.92
C ASN A 183 14.55 -12.95 29.98
N CYS A 184 15.17 -11.85 29.53
CA CYS A 184 15.80 -10.85 30.37
C CYS A 184 14.91 -9.60 30.42
N LYS A 185 14.12 -9.45 31.48
CA LYS A 185 13.30 -8.26 31.70
C LYS A 185 14.16 -7.16 32.33
N VAL A 186 14.59 -6.20 31.53
CA VAL A 186 15.34 -5.03 32.03
C VAL A 186 14.51 -4.26 33.05
N SER A 187 15.11 -3.94 34.18
CA SER A 187 14.48 -3.22 35.29
C SER A 187 15.18 -1.90 35.64
N SER A 188 16.44 -1.70 35.23
CA SER A 188 17.15 -0.43 35.41
C SER A 188 18.30 -0.30 34.42
N ILE A 189 18.59 0.92 33.98
CA ILE A 189 19.75 1.27 33.16
C ILE A 189 20.41 2.49 33.80
N HIS A 190 21.68 2.36 34.22
CA HIS A 190 22.46 3.44 34.82
C HIS A 190 23.71 3.70 34.00
N GLN A 191 24.02 4.97 33.74
CA GLN A 191 25.23 5.40 33.04
C GLN A 191 26.04 6.34 33.93
N ASP A 192 27.35 6.13 33.95
CA ASP A 192 28.32 7.02 34.57
C ASP A 192 29.52 7.24 33.62
N ASP A 193 30.56 7.93 34.10
CA ASP A 193 31.77 8.23 33.33
C ASP A 193 32.59 6.97 32.94
N ARG A 194 32.22 5.79 33.46
CA ARG A 194 32.92 4.51 33.24
C ARG A 194 32.14 3.55 32.36
N GLY A 195 30.90 3.89 31.95
CA GLY A 195 30.09 3.11 31.04
C GLY A 195 28.63 2.97 31.49
N VAL A 196 27.98 1.89 31.06
CA VAL A 196 26.57 1.60 31.31
C VAL A 196 26.42 0.28 32.07
N THR A 197 25.64 0.29 33.13
CA THR A 197 25.20 -0.89 33.87
C THR A 197 23.70 -1.12 33.65
N VAL A 198 23.34 -2.29 33.13
CA VAL A 198 21.95 -2.73 32.93
C VAL A 198 21.61 -3.77 33.98
N THR A 199 20.56 -3.53 34.78
CA THR A 199 19.99 -4.50 35.71
C THR A 199 18.76 -5.14 35.10
N TYR A 200 18.63 -6.46 35.20
CA TYR A 200 17.49 -7.19 34.65
C TYR A 200 17.11 -8.40 35.50
N THR A 201 15.84 -8.81 35.40
CA THR A 201 15.31 -10.06 35.95
C THR A 201 15.41 -11.15 34.90
N ASP A 202 16.12 -12.23 35.22
CA ASP A 202 16.27 -13.43 34.40
C ASP A 202 15.08 -14.37 34.67
N THR A 203 14.03 -14.22 33.87
CA THR A 203 12.76 -14.95 34.09
C THR A 203 12.85 -16.42 33.67
N ALA A 204 13.95 -16.84 33.03
CA ALA A 204 14.20 -18.25 32.72
C ALA A 204 14.85 -19.00 33.90
N HIS A 205 15.53 -18.29 34.81
CA HIS A 205 16.28 -18.88 35.92
C HIS A 205 15.77 -18.39 37.28
N GLY A 206 14.46 -18.55 37.51
CA GLY A 206 13.83 -18.29 38.82
C GLY A 206 13.77 -16.82 39.21
N ASP A 207 13.63 -15.92 38.22
CA ASP A 207 13.54 -14.47 38.42
C ASP A 207 14.76 -13.86 39.14
N ALA A 208 15.94 -14.46 38.96
CA ALA A 208 17.17 -13.93 39.52
C ALA A 208 17.48 -12.53 38.97
N VAL A 209 17.85 -11.60 39.84
CA VAL A 209 18.31 -10.27 39.44
C VAL A 209 19.78 -10.35 39.06
N ARG A 210 20.11 -9.86 37.86
CA ARG A 210 21.48 -9.87 37.31
C ARG A 210 21.85 -8.48 36.78
N GLN A 211 23.15 -8.29 36.56
CA GLN A 211 23.70 -7.07 35.96
C GLN A 211 24.60 -7.40 34.77
N ALA A 212 24.55 -6.55 33.75
CA ALA A 212 25.47 -6.52 32.63
C ALA A 212 26.12 -5.13 32.53
N GLN A 213 27.41 -5.08 32.21
CA GLN A 213 28.21 -3.85 32.12
C GLN A 213 28.86 -3.77 30.74
N ALA A 214 28.85 -2.57 30.14
CA ALA A 214 29.48 -2.31 28.85
C ALA A 214 29.85 -0.82 28.73
N ASP A 215 30.76 -0.47 27.82
CA ASP A 215 31.12 0.93 27.56
C ASP A 215 29.94 1.74 27.01
N TYR A 216 29.06 1.10 26.23
CA TYR A 216 27.90 1.72 25.58
C TYR A 216 26.65 0.83 25.65
N CYS A 217 25.48 1.48 25.61
CA CYS A 217 24.19 0.80 25.51
C CYS A 217 23.38 1.37 24.34
N VAL A 218 22.92 0.49 23.45
CA VAL A 218 21.91 0.83 22.43
C VAL A 218 20.55 0.38 22.96
N CYS A 219 19.75 1.33 23.46
CA CYS A 219 18.43 1.03 24.02
C CYS A 219 17.37 1.02 22.92
N THR A 220 16.79 -0.15 22.66
CA THR A 220 15.68 -0.33 21.71
C THR A 220 14.33 -0.61 22.39
N ILE A 221 14.25 -0.37 23.71
CA ILE A 221 12.99 -0.48 24.47
C ILE A 221 12.06 0.66 24.05
N PRO A 222 10.76 0.41 23.79
CA PRO A 222 9.81 1.48 23.48
C PRO A 222 9.82 2.56 24.56
N LEU A 223 9.80 3.84 24.17
CA LEU A 223 9.95 4.97 25.10
C LEU A 223 8.93 4.94 26.25
N SER A 224 7.69 4.52 25.98
CA SER A 224 6.63 4.39 26.99
C SER A 224 6.90 3.31 28.03
N VAL A 225 7.71 2.30 27.70
CA VAL A 225 8.17 1.26 28.63
C VAL A 225 9.42 1.73 29.36
N LEU A 226 10.35 2.35 28.63
CA LEU A 226 11.59 2.90 29.20
C LEU A 226 11.33 3.92 30.31
N SER A 227 10.29 4.76 30.19
CA SER A 227 9.93 5.76 31.20
C SER A 227 9.43 5.18 32.53
N GLN A 228 9.24 3.86 32.61
CA GLN A 228 8.79 3.15 33.81
C GLN A 228 9.94 2.44 34.54
N LEU A 229 11.16 2.49 33.97
CA LEU A 229 12.38 1.92 34.55
C LEU A 229 13.03 2.88 35.55
#